data_AF-A0A2J8E0K7-F1
#
_entry.id   AF-A0A2J8E0K7-F1
#
_cell.length_a   1.000
_cell.length_b   1.000
_cell.length_c   1.000
_cell.angle_alpha   90.00
_cell.angle_beta   90.00
_cell.angle_gamma   90.00
#
_symmetry.space_group_name_H-M   'P 1'
#
loop_
_entity.id
_entity.type
_entity.pdbx_description
1 polymer ?
#
loop_
_entity_poly.entity_id
_entity_poly.type
_entity_poly.pdbx_seq_one_letter_code
_entity_poly.pdbx_strand_id
1 'polypeptide(L)'
;MGVSFEDLPCEVTLEILFRLCDMRSIYNLIVAAPSASRIFDEFGPEILEYVLPNSVTPELLTAPRIPHIVRLVARIRQSTPSNPPAPNFASFLDSYLRRKEKDFGTMEPGPLTGLSLRATLRESPDGLSARQLLFLARRIASIATGGFRFFHDRCMSINAEHLADASSEYLQPPRGFPWSQRFEGRPYRPESGGPPSWYEMQHMTRGLWNLQVIYEVRNAAKEGRLGWTAHDVEQIWAMDVNAWFGHPTVYSEEVLTALYYVHHLEGKPLADSCIGHPFSAPSTGPLGEYPLQLPKPWASTTGEVNALGETTNVWPADVPHPPRGDFRARFGFEAYGYKWAQLLSQNVRSPIRTVSFRPFRALGFGLWDRQRLVAFGLVDAPPGELAMMMAPKTTGDFFAWRSWLDEGAKAEIEARQEGEWRSGRMGGLLRITGCS
;
A
#
# COMPACT_ATOMS: atom_id res chain seq x y z
N MET A 1 17.51 29.66 35.54
CA MET A 1 16.29 28.83 35.67
C MET A 1 15.77 28.60 34.27
N GLY A 2 15.74 27.35 33.81
CA GLY A 2 15.14 27.02 32.53
C GLY A 2 13.62 27.10 32.68
N VAL A 3 12.95 27.83 31.80
CA VAL A 3 11.49 27.82 31.70
C VAL A 3 11.09 26.41 31.25
N SER A 4 10.26 25.72 32.03
CA SER A 4 9.75 24.41 31.64
C SER A 4 8.66 24.57 30.58
N PHE A 5 8.51 23.60 29.67
CA PHE A 5 7.37 23.58 28.75
C PHE A 5 6.03 23.53 29.50
N GLU A 6 6.03 22.94 30.70
CA GLU A 6 4.85 22.88 31.58
C GLU A 6 4.45 24.25 32.16
N ASP A 7 5.35 25.24 32.11
CA ASP A 7 5.08 26.59 32.61
C ASP A 7 4.46 27.50 31.53
N LEU A 8 4.32 27.01 30.30
CA LEU A 8 3.74 27.79 29.20
C LEU A 8 2.23 27.99 29.41
N PRO A 9 1.70 29.20 29.13
CA PRO A 9 0.26 29.42 29.09
C PRO A 9 -0.46 28.48 28.11
N CYS A 10 -1.75 28.22 28.38
CA CYS A 10 -2.57 27.33 27.57
C CYS A 10 -2.62 27.79 26.11
N GLU A 11 -2.80 29.09 25.89
CA GLU A 11 -2.90 29.73 24.57
C GLU A 11 -1.62 29.55 23.76
N VAL A 12 -0.45 29.65 24.42
CA VAL A 12 0.85 29.45 23.77
C VAL A 12 1.04 27.98 23.40
N THR A 13 0.70 27.06 24.29
CA THR A 13 0.80 25.62 24.03
C THR A 13 -0.14 25.17 22.91
N LEU A 14 -1.35 25.74 22.87
CA LEU A 14 -2.32 25.50 21.80
C LEU A 14 -1.80 26.02 20.45
N GLU A 15 -1.24 27.22 20.41
CA GLU A 15 -0.62 27.78 19.19
C GLU A 15 0.55 26.91 18.71
N ILE A 16 1.38 26.39 19.63
CA ILE A 16 2.45 25.45 19.30
C ILE A 16 1.87 24.20 18.65
N LEU A 17 0.83 23.59 19.24
CA LEU A 17 0.18 22.39 18.70
C LEU A 17 -0.40 22.61 17.30
N PHE A 18 -1.02 23.77 17.03
CA PHE A 18 -1.50 24.11 15.69
C PHE A 18 -0.37 24.29 14.68
N ARG A 19 0.80 24.76 15.10
CA ARG A 19 1.95 24.99 14.21
C ARG A 19 2.78 23.74 13.92
N LEU A 20 2.47 22.60 14.54
CA LEU A 20 3.17 21.35 14.25
C LEU A 20 2.89 20.89 12.82
N CYS A 21 3.93 20.36 12.16
CA CYS A 21 3.84 20.01 10.74
C CYS A 21 3.17 18.66 10.50
N ASP A 22 3.13 17.76 11.50
CA ASP A 22 2.61 16.41 11.32
C ASP A 22 2.06 15.75 12.61
N MET A 23 1.30 14.67 12.42
CA MET A 23 0.77 13.84 13.51
C MET A 23 1.86 13.23 14.40
N ARG A 24 3.05 12.97 13.86
CA ARG A 24 4.19 12.44 14.63
C ARG A 24 4.63 13.44 15.70
N SER A 25 4.77 14.70 15.31
CA SER A 25 5.18 15.79 16.17
C SER A 25 4.14 16.02 17.27
N ILE A 26 2.85 15.99 16.92
CA ILE A 26 1.76 16.03 17.92
C ILE A 26 1.92 14.89 18.90
N TYR A 27 2.03 13.64 18.42
CA TYR A 27 2.13 12.46 19.25
C TYR A 27 3.30 12.55 20.24
N ASN A 28 4.48 12.89 19.75
CA ASN A 28 5.67 13.01 20.59
C ASN A 28 5.50 14.11 21.65
N LEU A 29 4.88 15.24 21.29
CA LEU A 29 4.65 16.33 22.24
C LEU A 29 3.64 15.94 23.32
N ILE A 30 2.50 15.33 22.98
CA ILE A 30 1.48 14.96 23.97
C ILE A 30 1.92 13.80 24.88
N VAL A 31 2.88 12.98 24.44
CA VAL A 31 3.47 11.93 25.27
C VAL A 31 4.53 12.53 26.21
N ALA A 32 5.28 13.54 25.76
CA ALA A 32 6.34 14.17 26.54
C ALA A 32 5.82 15.22 27.56
N ALA A 33 4.72 15.92 27.27
CA ALA A 33 4.25 17.07 28.05
C ALA A 33 2.79 16.89 28.52
N PRO A 34 2.54 16.74 29.85
CA PRO A 34 1.19 16.69 30.41
C PRO A 34 0.31 17.91 30.09
N SER A 35 0.87 19.12 29.97
CA SER A 35 0.13 20.31 29.56
C SER A 35 -0.44 20.16 28.14
N ALA A 36 0.41 19.80 27.16
CA ALA A 36 0.00 19.57 25.78
C ALA A 36 -1.00 18.41 25.66
N SER A 37 -0.82 17.34 26.46
CA SER A 37 -1.73 16.21 26.52
C SER A 37 -3.15 16.62 26.89
N ARG A 38 -3.32 17.43 27.95
CA ARG A 38 -4.63 17.93 28.38
C ARG A 38 -5.29 18.83 27.34
N ILE A 39 -4.50 19.74 26.74
CA ILE A 39 -5.00 20.63 25.67
C ILE A 39 -5.45 19.81 24.46
N PHE A 40 -4.72 18.74 24.12
CA PHE A 40 -5.10 17.87 23.01
C PHE A 40 -6.38 17.07 23.29
N ASP A 41 -6.70 16.73 24.54
CA ASP A 41 -7.98 16.08 24.86
C ASP A 41 -9.18 16.99 24.60
N GLU A 42 -9.01 18.31 24.73
CA GLU A 42 -10.08 19.30 24.54
C GLU A 42 -10.15 19.83 23.08
N PHE A 43 -9.01 20.14 22.49
CA PHE A 43 -8.88 20.78 21.17
C PHE A 43 -8.33 19.84 20.07
N GLY A 44 -8.16 18.55 20.38
CA GLY A 44 -7.64 17.55 19.45
C GLY A 44 -8.36 17.50 18.11
N PRO A 45 -9.70 17.59 18.03
CA PRO A 45 -10.42 17.64 16.75
C PRO A 45 -9.97 18.80 15.85
N GLU A 46 -9.83 20.02 16.40
CA GLU A 46 -9.36 21.19 15.67
C GLU A 46 -7.89 21.06 15.25
N ILE A 47 -7.04 20.61 16.17
CA ILE A 47 -5.61 20.43 15.93
C ILE A 47 -5.41 19.42 14.78
N LEU A 48 -6.10 18.28 14.82
CA LEU A 48 -6.00 17.26 13.76
C LEU A 48 -6.57 17.75 12.44
N GLU A 49 -7.68 18.51 12.44
CA GLU A 49 -8.23 19.10 11.22
C GLU A 49 -7.21 20.01 10.53
N TYR A 50 -6.45 20.80 11.33
CA TYR A 50 -5.45 21.72 10.82
C TYR A 50 -4.16 21.00 10.38
N VAL A 51 -3.66 20.05 11.17
CA VAL A 51 -2.36 19.43 10.92
C VAL A 51 -2.43 18.33 9.86
N LEU A 52 -3.54 17.61 9.73
CA LEU A 52 -3.64 16.48 8.81
C LEU A 52 -3.45 16.87 7.32
N PRO A 53 -4.02 17.99 6.81
CA PRO A 53 -3.70 18.49 5.47
C PRO A 53 -2.25 18.97 5.35
N ASN A 54 -1.72 19.64 6.39
CA ASN A 54 -0.38 20.23 6.40
C ASN A 54 0.74 19.18 6.57
N SER A 55 0.39 17.96 7.00
CA SER A 55 1.28 16.78 6.99
C SER A 55 1.66 16.33 5.58
N VAL A 56 1.06 16.94 4.56
CA VAL A 56 1.32 16.73 3.13
C VAL A 56 1.67 18.09 2.55
N THR A 57 2.79 18.23 1.84
CA THR A 57 3.19 19.54 1.31
C THR A 57 2.17 20.08 0.29
N PRO A 58 1.94 21.40 0.20
CA PRO A 58 0.97 22.00 -0.72
C PRO A 58 1.20 21.65 -2.21
N GLU A 59 2.41 21.29 -2.62
CA GLU A 59 2.70 20.85 -3.98
C GLU A 59 2.17 19.42 -4.29
N LEU A 60 1.83 18.64 -3.25
CA LEU A 60 1.26 17.29 -3.30
C LEU A 60 -0.29 17.27 -3.29
N LEU A 61 -0.96 18.41 -3.51
CA LEU A 61 -2.43 18.54 -3.46
C LEU A 61 -3.21 17.65 -4.47
N THR A 62 -2.55 16.94 -5.38
CA THR A 62 -3.15 15.88 -6.22
C THR A 62 -3.18 14.49 -5.57
N ALA A 63 -2.57 14.37 -4.40
CA ALA A 63 -2.34 13.15 -3.65
C ALA A 63 -2.93 13.09 -2.22
N PRO A 64 -4.01 13.80 -1.83
CA PRO A 64 -4.46 13.82 -0.43
C PRO A 64 -5.16 12.51 0.02
N ARG A 65 -4.83 11.33 -0.52
CA ARG A 65 -5.58 10.10 -0.24
C ARG A 65 -5.50 9.69 1.22
N ILE A 66 -4.34 9.78 1.87
CA ILE A 66 -4.21 9.38 3.30
C ILE A 66 -5.06 10.28 4.21
N PRO A 67 -4.96 11.63 4.17
CA PRO A 67 -5.87 12.51 4.92
C PRO A 67 -7.36 12.20 4.72
N HIS A 68 -7.75 11.86 3.49
CA HIS A 68 -9.13 11.47 3.18
C HIS A 68 -9.52 10.11 3.75
N ILE A 69 -8.64 9.11 3.68
CA ILE A 69 -8.91 7.78 4.26
C ILE A 69 -8.99 7.88 5.78
N VAL A 70 -8.15 8.70 6.41
CA VAL A 70 -8.20 8.98 7.87
C VAL A 70 -9.54 9.59 8.27
N ARG A 71 -10.03 10.60 7.52
CA ARG A 71 -11.37 11.19 7.71
C ARG A 71 -12.48 10.15 7.55
N LEU A 72 -12.37 9.29 6.55
CA LEU A 72 -13.34 8.23 6.30
C LEU A 72 -13.39 7.22 7.45
N VAL A 73 -12.25 6.81 8.00
CA VAL A 73 -12.17 5.95 9.20
C VAL A 73 -12.94 6.59 10.36
N ALA A 74 -12.70 7.88 10.63
CA ALA A 74 -13.44 8.60 11.68
C ALA A 74 -14.95 8.61 11.41
N ARG A 75 -15.35 8.89 10.16
CA ARG A 75 -16.77 8.94 9.76
C ARG A 75 -17.47 7.59 9.91
N ILE A 76 -16.81 6.49 9.54
CA ILE A 76 -17.38 5.13 9.69
C ILE A 76 -17.50 4.75 11.15
N ARG A 77 -16.52 5.09 11.99
CA ARG A 77 -16.59 4.80 13.44
C ARG A 77 -17.72 5.52 14.15
N GLN A 78 -18.15 6.65 13.62
CA GLN A 78 -19.26 7.43 14.16
C GLN A 78 -20.59 7.17 13.45
N SER A 79 -20.65 6.17 12.57
CA SER A 79 -21.91 5.85 11.91
C SER A 79 -22.94 5.38 12.94
N THR A 80 -24.17 5.80 12.73
CA THR A 80 -25.35 5.27 13.42
C THR A 80 -26.33 4.76 12.36
N PRO A 81 -27.31 3.91 12.72
CA PRO A 81 -28.30 3.42 11.77
C PRO A 81 -29.03 4.54 11.02
N SER A 82 -29.23 5.70 11.66
CA SER A 82 -29.88 6.88 11.08
C SER A 82 -28.92 7.82 10.34
N ASN A 83 -27.60 7.67 10.52
CA ASN A 83 -26.60 8.52 9.90
C ASN A 83 -25.38 7.72 9.38
N PRO A 84 -25.58 6.84 8.38
CA PRO A 84 -24.49 6.05 7.81
C PRO A 84 -23.55 6.85 6.90
N PRO A 85 -22.33 6.35 6.63
CA PRO A 85 -21.36 7.05 5.77
C PRO A 85 -21.80 7.14 4.30
N ALA A 86 -22.74 6.29 3.87
CA ALA A 86 -23.39 6.32 2.57
C ALA A 86 -24.79 5.67 2.68
N PRO A 87 -25.68 5.83 1.69
CA PRO A 87 -27.03 5.23 1.74
C PRO A 87 -27.05 3.69 1.72
N ASN A 88 -26.09 3.06 1.05
CA ASN A 88 -25.95 1.60 0.94
C ASN A 88 -24.50 1.24 0.60
N PHE A 89 -24.18 -0.05 0.58
CA PHE A 89 -22.81 -0.52 0.38
C PHE A 89 -22.29 -0.19 -1.03
N ALA A 90 -23.10 -0.35 -2.07
CA ALA A 90 -22.72 0.00 -3.43
C ALA A 90 -22.33 1.49 -3.56
N SER A 91 -23.15 2.39 -2.99
CA SER A 91 -22.88 3.84 -2.99
C SER A 91 -21.62 4.19 -2.19
N PHE A 92 -21.35 3.48 -1.09
CA PHE A 92 -20.12 3.63 -0.32
C PHE A 92 -18.89 3.30 -1.16
N LEU A 93 -18.91 2.15 -1.85
CA LEU A 93 -17.80 1.73 -2.72
C LEU A 93 -17.56 2.77 -3.83
N ASP A 94 -18.61 3.22 -4.50
CA ASP A 94 -18.50 4.16 -5.62
C ASP A 94 -18.08 5.58 -5.22
N SER A 95 -18.40 5.98 -3.99
CA SER A 95 -18.09 7.33 -3.48
C SER A 95 -16.70 7.42 -2.87
N TYR A 96 -16.19 6.34 -2.29
CA TYR A 96 -14.97 6.39 -1.47
C TYR A 96 -13.83 5.49 -1.96
N LEU A 97 -14.11 4.33 -2.56
CA LEU A 97 -13.09 3.32 -2.85
C LEU A 97 -12.83 3.12 -4.35
N ARG A 98 -13.89 3.01 -5.16
CA ARG A 98 -13.86 2.78 -6.61
C ARG A 98 -13.77 4.11 -7.35
N ARG A 99 -12.57 4.43 -7.85
CA ARG A 99 -12.33 5.65 -8.62
C ARG A 99 -12.95 5.52 -10.02
N LYS A 100 -13.61 6.56 -10.53
CA LYS A 100 -14.15 6.55 -11.90
C LYS A 100 -13.06 6.98 -12.88
N GLU A 101 -12.97 6.31 -14.04
CA GLU A 101 -11.94 6.58 -15.07
C GLU A 101 -11.89 8.05 -15.54
N LYS A 102 -13.00 8.78 -15.41
CA LYS A 102 -13.08 10.21 -15.79
C LYS A 102 -12.34 11.14 -14.81
N ASP A 103 -12.01 10.67 -13.61
CA ASP A 103 -11.37 11.45 -12.55
C ASP A 103 -9.82 11.38 -12.59
N PHE A 104 -9.24 10.63 -13.54
CA PHE A 104 -7.78 10.58 -13.72
C PHE A 104 -7.21 11.88 -14.32
N GLY A 105 -8.06 12.78 -14.86
CA GLY A 105 -7.65 14.03 -15.51
C GLY A 105 -8.16 15.33 -14.86
N THR A 106 -9.27 15.29 -14.12
CA THR A 106 -9.79 16.48 -13.41
C THR A 106 -9.37 16.44 -11.95
N MET A 107 -8.48 17.36 -11.56
CA MET A 107 -8.02 17.62 -10.19
C MET A 107 -9.10 18.22 -9.26
N GLU A 108 -10.39 18.13 -9.62
CA GLU A 108 -11.44 18.66 -8.77
C GLU A 108 -11.53 17.82 -7.49
N PRO A 109 -11.53 18.44 -6.30
CA PRO A 109 -11.74 17.71 -5.06
C PRO A 109 -13.10 17.03 -5.16
N GLY A 110 -13.12 15.70 -5.12
CA GLY A 110 -14.37 14.94 -5.04
C GLY A 110 -15.19 15.31 -3.79
N PRO A 111 -16.32 14.64 -3.52
CA PRO A 111 -17.24 14.90 -2.38
C PRO A 111 -16.59 14.85 -0.96
N LEU A 112 -15.29 14.60 -0.91
CA LEU A 112 -14.42 14.48 0.25
C LEU A 112 -14.01 15.81 0.90
N THR A 113 -14.25 16.96 0.25
CA THR A 113 -14.16 18.29 0.90
C THR A 113 -15.22 18.50 1.99
N GLY A 114 -16.24 17.63 2.07
CA GLY A 114 -17.29 17.69 3.09
C GLY A 114 -17.01 16.93 4.40
N LEU A 115 -15.95 16.11 4.48
CA LEU A 115 -15.66 15.31 5.68
C LEU A 115 -14.74 16.05 6.65
N SER A 116 -15.29 16.93 7.49
CA SER A 116 -14.53 17.56 8.56
C SER A 116 -14.28 16.57 9.72
N LEU A 117 -13.00 16.35 10.06
CA LEU A 117 -12.63 15.68 11.31
C LEU A 117 -13.13 16.43 12.52
N ARG A 118 -13.07 17.77 12.50
CA ARG A 118 -13.58 18.60 13.60
C ARG A 118 -15.06 18.33 13.86
N ALA A 119 -15.89 18.40 12.82
CA ALA A 119 -17.33 18.14 12.95
C ALA A 119 -17.58 16.70 13.42
N THR A 120 -17.00 15.73 12.70
CA THR A 120 -17.09 14.30 13.02
C THR A 120 -16.72 14.06 14.49
N LEU A 121 -15.48 14.31 14.90
CA LEU A 121 -14.99 13.99 16.25
C LEU A 121 -15.73 14.72 17.39
N ARG A 122 -16.50 15.79 17.12
CA ARG A 122 -17.34 16.46 18.13
C ARG A 122 -18.77 15.94 18.21
N GLU A 123 -19.29 15.28 17.18
CA GLU A 123 -20.68 14.81 17.12
C GLU A 123 -20.99 13.68 18.13
N SER A 124 -19.99 12.88 18.52
CA SER A 124 -20.19 11.72 19.39
C SER A 124 -19.09 11.61 20.46
N PRO A 125 -19.37 12.04 21.71
CA PRO A 125 -18.44 11.93 22.82
C PRO A 125 -18.05 10.48 23.18
N ASP A 126 -18.96 9.53 22.96
CA ASP A 126 -18.75 8.10 23.19
C ASP A 126 -18.10 7.38 21.98
N GLY A 127 -17.88 8.12 20.87
CA GLY A 127 -17.30 7.60 19.65
C GLY A 127 -15.76 7.61 19.63
N LEU A 128 -15.19 7.64 18.42
CA LEU A 128 -13.75 7.78 18.24
C LEU A 128 -13.28 9.16 18.72
N SER A 129 -12.33 9.20 19.67
CA SER A 129 -11.69 10.45 20.09
C SER A 129 -10.49 10.83 19.22
N ALA A 130 -10.12 12.11 19.22
CA ALA A 130 -8.91 12.59 18.54
C ALA A 130 -7.64 11.85 18.98
N ARG A 131 -7.52 11.56 20.28
CA ARG A 131 -6.41 10.76 20.83
C ARG A 131 -6.39 9.34 20.29
N GLN A 132 -7.54 8.67 20.24
CA GLN A 132 -7.60 7.33 19.66
C GLN A 132 -7.23 7.31 18.19
N LEU A 133 -7.64 8.33 17.41
CA LEU A 133 -7.27 8.46 16.00
C LEU A 133 -5.76 8.68 15.83
N LEU A 134 -5.16 9.52 16.66
CA LEU A 134 -3.72 9.77 16.64
C LEU A 134 -2.91 8.51 17.01
N PHE A 135 -3.36 7.74 18.01
CA PHE A 135 -2.73 6.47 18.39
C PHE A 135 -2.89 5.40 17.31
N LEU A 136 -4.01 5.37 16.61
CA LEU A 136 -4.21 4.52 15.43
C LEU A 136 -3.22 4.90 14.32
N ALA A 137 -3.03 6.19 14.05
CA ALA A 137 -2.04 6.66 13.09
C ALA A 137 -0.61 6.22 13.46
N ARG A 138 -0.23 6.33 14.74
CA ARG A 138 1.06 5.81 15.24
C ARG A 138 1.19 4.31 15.04
N ARG A 139 0.13 3.54 15.34
CA ARG A 139 0.12 2.09 15.16
C ARG A 139 0.35 1.73 13.70
N ILE A 140 -0.38 2.37 12.78
CA ILE A 140 -0.21 2.17 11.34
C ILE A 140 1.20 2.52 10.88
N ALA A 141 1.77 3.66 11.32
CA ALA A 141 3.15 4.02 11.00
C ALA A 141 4.17 2.97 11.49
N SER A 142 3.92 2.39 12.67
CA SER A 142 4.77 1.34 13.25
C SER A 142 4.69 0.04 12.44
N ILE A 143 3.48 -0.39 12.08
CA ILE A 143 3.27 -1.56 11.21
C ILE A 143 3.90 -1.32 9.83
N ALA A 144 3.76 -0.12 9.26
CA ALA A 144 4.34 0.23 7.97
C ALA A 144 5.87 0.09 7.98
N THR A 145 6.52 0.60 9.02
CA THR A 145 7.98 0.50 9.19
C THR A 145 8.44 -0.95 9.30
N GLY A 146 7.73 -1.77 10.08
CA GLY A 146 8.04 -3.20 10.19
C GLY A 146 7.83 -3.94 8.88
N GLY A 147 6.76 -3.61 8.16
CA GLY A 147 6.46 -4.23 6.88
C GLY A 147 7.47 -3.88 5.80
N PHE A 148 7.97 -2.64 5.76
CA PHE A 148 9.11 -2.28 4.91
C PHE A 148 10.31 -3.19 5.20
N ARG A 149 10.74 -3.27 6.46
CA ARG A 149 11.89 -4.11 6.87
C ARG A 149 11.67 -5.57 6.50
N PHE A 150 10.48 -6.10 6.79
CA PHE A 150 10.11 -7.48 6.45
C PHE A 150 10.26 -7.79 4.97
N PHE A 151 9.71 -6.95 4.08
CA PHE A 151 9.82 -7.21 2.64
C PHE A 151 11.23 -6.94 2.13
N HIS A 152 11.92 -5.94 2.66
CA HIS A 152 13.29 -5.62 2.33
C HIS A 152 14.24 -6.78 2.66
N ASP A 153 14.17 -7.33 3.87
CA ASP A 153 14.98 -8.47 4.31
C ASP A 153 14.74 -9.70 3.43
N ARG A 154 13.50 -9.94 3.00
CA ARG A 154 13.17 -11.02 2.07
C ARG A 154 13.84 -10.82 0.72
N CYS A 155 13.79 -9.61 0.14
CA CYS A 155 14.50 -9.30 -1.10
C CYS A 155 16.02 -9.51 -0.95
N MET A 156 16.60 -9.11 0.19
CA MET A 156 18.03 -9.30 0.47
C MET A 156 18.45 -10.77 0.63
N SER A 157 17.48 -11.67 0.89
CA SER A 157 17.72 -13.12 1.04
C SER A 157 17.61 -13.93 -0.26
N ILE A 158 17.24 -13.28 -1.38
CA ILE A 158 17.06 -13.97 -2.67
C ILE A 158 18.42 -14.29 -3.29
N ASN A 159 18.52 -15.50 -3.86
CA ASN A 159 19.61 -15.89 -4.74
C ASN A 159 19.36 -15.33 -6.14
N ALA A 160 19.63 -14.04 -6.32
CA ALA A 160 19.35 -13.33 -7.55
C ALA A 160 20.44 -13.56 -8.60
N GLU A 161 20.05 -13.58 -9.88
CA GLU A 161 20.97 -13.80 -10.99
C GLU A 161 20.72 -12.82 -12.14
N HIS A 162 21.80 -12.42 -12.81
CA HIS A 162 21.79 -11.72 -14.09
C HIS A 162 22.21 -12.66 -15.22
N LEU A 163 21.78 -12.35 -16.44
CA LEU A 163 22.11 -13.14 -17.62
C LEU A 163 23.64 -13.14 -17.85
N ALA A 164 24.25 -14.33 -17.96
CA ALA A 164 25.70 -14.45 -18.09
C ALA A 164 26.23 -13.95 -19.44
N ASP A 165 25.48 -14.21 -20.51
CA ASP A 165 25.79 -13.80 -21.88
C ASP A 165 24.78 -12.77 -22.37
N ALA A 166 25.23 -11.52 -22.51
CA ALA A 166 24.39 -10.41 -22.96
C ALA A 166 23.94 -10.54 -24.43
N SER A 167 24.54 -11.44 -25.22
CA SER A 167 24.12 -11.69 -26.61
C SER A 167 22.96 -12.67 -26.74
N SER A 168 22.62 -13.37 -25.65
CA SER A 168 21.49 -14.30 -25.62
C SER A 168 20.14 -13.55 -25.76
N GLU A 169 19.21 -14.13 -26.53
CA GLU A 169 17.88 -13.57 -26.77
C GLU A 169 16.78 -14.62 -26.61
N TYR A 170 15.71 -14.26 -25.89
CA TYR A 170 14.50 -15.08 -25.83
C TYR A 170 13.80 -15.09 -27.19
N LEU A 171 13.86 -16.24 -27.87
CA LEU A 171 13.16 -16.45 -29.14
C LEU A 171 11.65 -16.58 -28.94
N GLN A 172 10.88 -16.13 -29.93
CA GLN A 172 9.43 -16.27 -30.00
C GLN A 172 9.01 -17.43 -30.91
N PRO A 173 7.77 -17.94 -30.77
CA PRO A 173 7.24 -18.96 -31.66
C PRO A 173 7.18 -18.46 -33.12
N PRO A 174 7.51 -19.31 -34.12
CA PRO A 174 7.83 -20.74 -34.01
C PRO A 174 9.32 -21.04 -33.73
N ARG A 175 10.18 -20.01 -33.64
CA ARG A 175 11.64 -20.19 -33.49
C ARG A 175 12.04 -20.74 -32.11
N GLY A 176 11.24 -20.47 -31.09
CA GLY A 176 11.40 -21.02 -29.75
C GLY A 176 10.32 -20.49 -28.82
N PHE A 177 10.12 -21.15 -27.68
CA PHE A 177 9.19 -20.65 -26.65
C PHE A 177 10.00 -19.93 -25.57
N PRO A 178 9.72 -18.67 -25.24
CA PRO A 178 10.50 -17.93 -24.25
C PRO A 178 10.61 -18.66 -22.90
N TRP A 179 9.52 -19.28 -22.46
CA TRP A 179 9.45 -19.96 -21.17
C TRP A 179 10.25 -21.27 -21.12
N SER A 180 10.48 -21.96 -22.25
CA SER A 180 11.25 -23.20 -22.31
C SER A 180 12.77 -22.97 -22.47
N GLN A 181 13.18 -21.76 -22.86
CA GLN A 181 14.59 -21.42 -23.00
C GLN A 181 15.27 -21.32 -21.63
N ARG A 182 16.53 -21.77 -21.57
CA ARG A 182 17.38 -21.76 -20.38
C ARG A 182 18.69 -21.07 -20.75
N PHE A 183 19.10 -20.12 -19.93
CA PHE A 183 20.36 -19.42 -20.06
C PHE A 183 21.14 -19.56 -18.77
N GLU A 184 22.47 -19.47 -18.85
CA GLU A 184 23.31 -19.44 -17.66
C GLU A 184 23.15 -18.09 -16.94
N GLY A 185 23.00 -18.17 -15.62
CA GLY A 185 22.95 -17.03 -14.72
C GLY A 185 24.30 -16.75 -14.06
N ARG A 186 24.55 -15.48 -13.75
CA ARG A 186 25.62 -15.04 -12.85
C ARG A 186 24.96 -14.54 -11.57
N PRO A 187 25.22 -15.19 -10.42
CA PRO A 187 24.72 -14.73 -9.13
C PRO A 187 25.20 -13.31 -8.83
N TYR A 188 24.31 -12.51 -8.26
CA TYR A 188 24.64 -11.20 -7.72
C TYR A 188 23.92 -10.97 -6.40
N ARG A 189 24.42 -10.01 -5.62
CA ARG A 189 23.75 -9.58 -4.40
C ARG A 189 23.00 -8.29 -4.69
N PRO A 190 21.67 -8.23 -4.50
CA PRO A 190 20.92 -6.99 -4.62
C PRO A 190 21.53 -5.92 -3.70
N GLU A 191 21.65 -4.69 -4.17
CA GLU A 191 22.03 -3.59 -3.30
C GLU A 191 20.87 -3.25 -2.37
N SER A 192 21.19 -2.86 -1.13
CA SER A 192 20.16 -2.53 -0.14
C SER A 192 19.28 -1.37 -0.59
N GLY A 193 19.79 -0.42 -1.37
CA GLY A 193 19.11 0.84 -1.71
C GLY A 193 18.95 1.82 -0.54
N GLY A 194 19.56 1.54 0.62
CA GLY A 194 19.50 2.39 1.81
C GLY A 194 18.15 2.39 2.53
N PRO A 195 17.85 3.43 3.36
CA PRO A 195 16.60 3.56 4.10
C PRO A 195 15.38 3.61 3.17
N PRO A 196 14.15 3.41 3.69
CA PRO A 196 12.95 3.52 2.87
C PRO A 196 12.86 4.89 2.19
N SER A 197 12.31 4.94 0.99
CA SER A 197 11.95 6.20 0.35
C SER A 197 10.59 6.67 0.86
N TRP A 198 10.29 7.95 0.66
CA TRP A 198 8.97 8.48 1.01
C TRP A 198 7.87 7.74 0.24
N TYR A 199 8.09 7.40 -1.03
CA TYR A 199 7.12 6.69 -1.86
C TYR A 199 6.77 5.32 -1.29
N GLU A 200 7.78 4.54 -0.93
CA GLU A 200 7.60 3.19 -0.36
C GLU A 200 6.77 3.23 0.93
N MET A 201 7.08 4.20 1.81
CA MET A 201 6.32 4.38 3.06
C MET A 201 4.90 4.84 2.80
N GLN A 202 4.67 5.68 1.78
CA GLN A 202 3.33 6.12 1.41
C GLN A 202 2.47 4.97 0.86
N HIS A 203 3.02 4.12 -0.01
CA HIS A 203 2.33 2.93 -0.52
C HIS A 203 1.93 2.00 0.63
N MET A 204 2.86 1.70 1.54
CA MET A 204 2.58 0.82 2.68
C MET A 204 1.55 1.42 3.64
N THR A 205 1.71 2.69 3.99
CA THR A 205 0.79 3.41 4.89
C THR A 205 -0.61 3.51 4.29
N ARG A 206 -0.72 3.79 2.98
CA ARG A 206 -1.99 3.84 2.26
C ARG A 206 -2.67 2.47 2.18
N GLY A 207 -1.91 1.41 1.94
CA GLY A 207 -2.42 0.03 1.99
C GLY A 207 -3.03 -0.31 3.36
N LEU A 208 -2.32 0.02 4.44
CA LEU A 208 -2.78 -0.21 5.82
C LEU A 208 -4.02 0.63 6.20
N TRP A 209 -4.08 1.90 5.80
CA TRP A 209 -5.26 2.73 6.06
C TRP A 209 -6.51 2.24 5.30
N ASN A 210 -6.34 1.80 4.06
CA ASN A 210 -7.45 1.20 3.30
C ASN A 210 -7.90 -0.15 3.91
N LEU A 211 -6.96 -0.96 4.39
CA LEU A 211 -7.29 -2.16 5.16
C LEU A 211 -8.06 -1.82 6.43
N GLN A 212 -7.66 -0.74 7.13
CA GLN A 212 -8.39 -0.24 8.29
C GLN A 212 -9.83 0.18 7.92
N VAL A 213 -10.07 0.84 6.79
CA VAL A 213 -11.43 1.14 6.32
C VAL A 213 -12.28 -0.11 6.15
N ILE A 214 -11.73 -1.17 5.56
CA ILE A 214 -12.43 -2.45 5.40
C ILE A 214 -12.84 -3.01 6.78
N TYR A 215 -11.92 -2.97 7.76
CA TYR A 215 -12.20 -3.39 9.12
C TYR A 215 -13.28 -2.52 9.79
N GLU A 216 -13.24 -1.20 9.62
CA GLU A 216 -14.26 -0.31 10.19
C GLU A 216 -15.65 -0.54 9.62
N VAL A 217 -15.77 -0.76 8.31
CA VAL A 217 -17.07 -1.06 7.68
C VAL A 217 -17.61 -2.40 8.19
N ARG A 218 -16.74 -3.42 8.30
CA ARG A 218 -17.13 -4.73 8.83
C ARG A 218 -17.55 -4.66 10.30
N ASN A 219 -16.82 -3.92 11.13
CA ASN A 219 -17.21 -3.62 12.51
C ASN A 219 -18.58 -2.97 12.57
N ALA A 220 -18.77 -1.90 11.80
CA ALA A 220 -20.02 -1.16 11.77
C ALA A 220 -21.19 -2.03 11.30
N ALA A 221 -20.97 -2.92 10.33
CA ALA A 221 -21.97 -3.87 9.87
C ALA A 221 -22.32 -4.88 10.98
N LYS A 222 -21.31 -5.47 11.64
CA LYS A 222 -21.49 -6.43 12.75
C LYS A 222 -22.23 -5.80 13.94
N GLU A 223 -21.95 -4.54 14.23
CA GLU A 223 -22.55 -3.77 15.33
C GLU A 223 -23.91 -3.16 14.94
N GLY A 224 -24.38 -3.36 13.71
CA GLY A 224 -25.65 -2.81 13.22
C GLY A 224 -25.64 -1.29 13.00
N ARG A 225 -24.48 -0.63 13.04
CA ARG A 225 -24.30 0.83 12.99
C ARG A 225 -24.47 1.45 11.60
N LEU A 226 -24.63 0.65 10.55
CA LEU A 226 -24.73 1.17 9.17
C LEU A 226 -26.17 1.39 8.71
N GLY A 227 -27.17 0.79 9.36
CA GLY A 227 -28.56 0.87 8.88
C GLY A 227 -28.79 0.35 7.45
N TRP A 228 -27.79 -0.30 6.85
CA TRP A 228 -27.85 -0.89 5.51
C TRP A 228 -28.66 -2.18 5.50
N THR A 229 -29.06 -2.63 4.31
CA THR A 229 -29.91 -3.82 4.17
C THR A 229 -29.15 -5.10 4.53
N ALA A 230 -29.87 -6.18 4.83
CA ALA A 230 -29.24 -7.49 5.07
C ALA A 230 -28.41 -7.96 3.86
N HIS A 231 -28.86 -7.63 2.65
CA HIS A 231 -28.12 -7.92 1.41
C HIS A 231 -26.80 -7.13 1.33
N ASP A 232 -26.80 -5.85 1.71
CA ASP A 232 -25.56 -5.06 1.79
C ASP A 232 -24.58 -5.67 2.79
N VAL A 233 -25.07 -6.10 3.96
CA VAL A 233 -24.24 -6.74 4.99
C VAL A 233 -23.66 -8.05 4.48
N GLU A 234 -24.46 -8.89 3.83
CA GLU A 234 -23.98 -10.14 3.21
C GLU A 234 -22.86 -9.87 2.19
N GLN A 235 -23.01 -8.84 1.34
CA GLN A 235 -22.00 -8.47 0.36
C GLN A 235 -20.67 -8.03 1.01
N ILE A 236 -20.70 -7.31 2.14
CA ILE A 236 -19.49 -6.87 2.87
C ILE A 236 -18.61 -8.08 3.27
N TRP A 237 -19.25 -9.18 3.68
CA TRP A 237 -18.56 -10.40 4.11
C TRP A 237 -18.18 -11.31 2.94
N ALA A 238 -18.99 -11.34 1.88
CA ALA A 238 -18.73 -12.14 0.69
C ALA A 238 -17.58 -11.58 -0.18
N MET A 239 -17.37 -10.25 -0.21
CA MET A 239 -16.33 -9.64 -1.03
C MET A 239 -14.92 -9.89 -0.48
N ASP A 240 -14.02 -10.34 -1.36
CA ASP A 240 -12.57 -10.29 -1.18
C ASP A 240 -12.04 -8.85 -1.24
N VAL A 241 -10.81 -8.62 -0.75
CA VAL A 241 -10.21 -7.27 -0.71
C VAL A 241 -10.18 -6.57 -2.06
N ASN A 242 -9.94 -7.30 -3.15
CA ASN A 242 -9.82 -6.69 -4.48
C ASN A 242 -11.15 -6.12 -4.95
N ALA A 243 -12.26 -6.84 -4.70
CA ALA A 243 -13.59 -6.42 -5.10
C ALA A 243 -14.03 -5.08 -4.47
N TRP A 244 -13.45 -4.70 -3.32
CA TRP A 244 -13.71 -3.40 -2.68
C TRP A 244 -13.19 -2.22 -3.50
N PHE A 245 -12.07 -2.39 -4.21
CA PHE A 245 -11.43 -1.31 -4.97
C PHE A 245 -11.72 -1.36 -6.48
N GLY A 246 -12.32 -2.45 -6.97
CA GLY A 246 -12.64 -2.65 -8.40
C GLY A 246 -11.46 -3.16 -9.24
N HIS A 247 -11.76 -3.63 -10.46
CA HIS A 247 -10.80 -4.24 -11.39
C HIS A 247 -9.99 -3.19 -12.18
N PRO A 248 -8.73 -3.48 -12.51
CA PRO A 248 -7.62 -3.61 -11.57
C PRO A 248 -7.16 -2.19 -11.18
N THR A 249 -7.53 -1.72 -10.00
CA THR A 249 -7.02 -0.42 -9.55
C THR A 249 -5.67 -0.62 -8.86
N VAL A 250 -4.73 0.25 -9.22
CA VAL A 250 -3.42 0.52 -8.59
C VAL A 250 -3.33 0.23 -7.09
N TYR A 251 -4.40 0.55 -6.37
CA TYR A 251 -4.44 0.55 -4.92
C TYR A 251 -4.69 -0.84 -4.32
N SER A 252 -5.27 -1.77 -5.07
CA SER A 252 -5.57 -3.10 -4.53
C SER A 252 -4.29 -3.83 -4.13
N GLU A 253 -3.21 -3.68 -4.91
CA GLU A 253 -1.95 -4.37 -4.63
C GLU A 253 -1.18 -3.81 -3.44
N GLU A 254 -1.31 -2.52 -3.15
CA GLU A 254 -0.79 -1.95 -1.91
C GLU A 254 -1.52 -2.53 -0.69
N VAL A 255 -2.85 -2.66 -0.78
CA VAL A 255 -3.68 -3.23 0.29
C VAL A 255 -3.39 -4.71 0.47
N LEU A 256 -3.28 -5.47 -0.61
CA LEU A 256 -2.93 -6.89 -0.55
C LEU A 256 -1.52 -7.11 -0.03
N THR A 257 -0.56 -6.25 -0.40
CA THR A 257 0.81 -6.32 0.13
C THR A 257 0.84 -5.99 1.63
N ALA A 258 0.09 -4.97 2.06
CA ALA A 258 -0.07 -4.67 3.48
C ALA A 258 -0.75 -5.84 4.24
N LEU A 259 -1.81 -6.43 3.68
CA LEU A 259 -2.49 -7.58 4.24
C LEU A 259 -1.58 -8.80 4.36
N TYR A 260 -0.70 -9.02 3.39
CA TYR A 260 0.31 -10.08 3.45
C TYR A 260 1.18 -9.94 4.70
N TYR A 261 1.67 -8.73 4.99
CA TYR A 261 2.45 -8.48 6.19
C TYR A 261 1.62 -8.57 7.48
N VAL A 262 0.36 -8.09 7.47
CA VAL A 262 -0.55 -8.25 8.61
C VAL A 262 -0.75 -9.72 8.95
N HIS A 263 -0.94 -10.59 7.96
CA HIS A 263 -1.04 -12.03 8.17
C HIS A 263 0.23 -12.65 8.75
N HIS A 264 1.39 -12.16 8.33
CA HIS A 264 2.66 -12.56 8.94
C HIS A 264 2.71 -12.20 10.43
N LEU A 265 2.30 -10.98 10.80
CA LEU A 265 2.23 -10.54 12.20
C LEU A 265 1.26 -11.37 13.05
N GLU A 266 0.17 -11.83 12.43
CA GLU A 266 -0.84 -12.70 13.07
C GLU A 266 -0.41 -14.18 13.13
N GLY A 267 0.74 -14.55 12.56
CA GLY A 267 1.20 -15.94 12.49
C GLY A 267 0.37 -16.82 11.55
N LYS A 268 -0.41 -16.22 10.63
CA LYS A 268 -1.26 -16.96 9.69
C LYS A 268 -0.43 -17.51 8.52
N PRO A 269 -0.83 -18.67 7.94
CA PRO A 269 -0.22 -19.18 6.72
C PRO A 269 -0.32 -18.15 5.58
N LEU A 270 0.82 -17.76 5.03
CA LEU A 270 0.91 -16.81 3.92
C LEU A 270 0.51 -17.43 2.56
N ALA A 271 0.14 -18.72 2.56
CA ALA A 271 -0.16 -19.51 1.38
C ALA A 271 -1.57 -19.24 0.82
N ASP A 272 -2.54 -18.85 1.67
CA ASP A 272 -3.98 -18.84 1.33
C ASP A 272 -4.53 -17.50 0.84
N SER A 273 -3.75 -16.41 0.88
CA SER A 273 -4.30 -15.06 0.71
C SER A 273 -4.56 -14.62 -0.74
N CYS A 274 -4.37 -15.46 -1.78
CA CYS A 274 -4.26 -14.97 -3.16
C CYS A 274 -4.68 -15.96 -4.29
N ILE A 275 -5.89 -16.53 -4.29
CA ILE A 275 -6.34 -17.40 -5.40
C ILE A 275 -6.85 -16.57 -6.59
N GLY A 276 -6.09 -16.44 -7.69
CA GLY A 276 -6.67 -15.97 -8.96
C GLY A 276 -5.70 -15.80 -10.12
N HIS A 277 -6.26 -15.51 -11.30
CA HIS A 277 -5.60 -15.41 -12.60
C HIS A 277 -4.46 -14.36 -12.63
N PRO A 278 -3.54 -14.39 -13.62
CA PRO A 278 -2.51 -13.38 -13.75
C PRO A 278 -3.13 -12.01 -14.03
N PHE A 279 -2.88 -11.05 -13.14
CA PHE A 279 -3.38 -9.67 -13.18
C PHE A 279 -4.91 -9.51 -13.22
N SER A 280 -5.66 -10.60 -13.03
CA SER A 280 -7.04 -10.55 -12.57
C SER A 280 -7.04 -10.67 -11.05
N ALA A 281 -7.91 -9.91 -10.39
CA ALA A 281 -8.05 -9.90 -8.94
C ALA A 281 -7.97 -11.32 -8.35
N PRO A 282 -6.97 -11.64 -7.51
CA PRO A 282 -7.03 -12.87 -6.74
C PRO A 282 -8.26 -12.81 -5.83
N SER A 283 -9.15 -13.79 -5.95
CA SER A 283 -10.07 -14.10 -4.88
C SER A 283 -9.25 -14.50 -3.66
N THR A 284 -9.26 -13.64 -2.64
CA THR A 284 -8.67 -13.97 -1.34
C THR A 284 -9.58 -14.92 -0.54
N GLY A 285 -10.65 -15.44 -1.15
CA GLY A 285 -11.82 -15.95 -0.46
C GLY A 285 -12.55 -14.85 0.33
N PRO A 286 -13.71 -15.16 0.93
CA PRO A 286 -14.28 -14.30 1.96
C PRO A 286 -13.26 -14.20 3.08
N LEU A 287 -12.79 -12.98 3.34
CA LEU A 287 -12.04 -12.66 4.53
C LEU A 287 -12.91 -13.09 5.73
N GLY A 288 -12.60 -14.19 6.43
CA GLY A 288 -13.40 -14.77 7.52
C GLY A 288 -13.66 -13.84 8.73
N GLU A 289 -13.89 -14.39 9.93
CA GLU A 289 -13.97 -13.58 11.16
C GLU A 289 -12.56 -13.07 11.55
N TYR A 290 -12.08 -12.01 10.88
CA TYR A 290 -10.83 -11.34 11.23
C TYR A 290 -10.94 -10.76 12.65
N PRO A 291 -9.85 -10.69 13.44
CA PRO A 291 -9.80 -9.68 14.49
C PRO A 291 -9.99 -8.33 13.79
N LEU A 292 -11.08 -7.64 14.12
CA LEU A 292 -11.52 -6.47 13.35
C LEU A 292 -10.71 -5.20 13.68
N GLN A 293 -9.40 -5.36 13.88
CA GLN A 293 -8.44 -4.31 14.15
C GLN A 293 -7.06 -4.73 13.64
N LEU A 294 -6.27 -3.77 13.17
CA LEU A 294 -4.86 -4.02 12.85
C LEU A 294 -4.12 -4.57 14.09
N PRO A 295 -3.24 -5.57 13.90
CA PRO A 295 -2.53 -6.22 14.99
C PRO A 295 -1.61 -5.24 15.73
N LYS A 296 -1.14 -5.65 16.90
CA LYS A 296 -0.07 -4.91 17.58
C LYS A 296 1.23 -5.03 16.76
N PRO A 297 2.01 -3.95 16.59
CA PRO A 297 3.33 -4.03 15.99
C PRO A 297 4.22 -4.99 16.79
N TRP A 298 5.17 -5.66 16.12
CA TRP A 298 6.18 -6.45 16.82
C TRP A 298 7.12 -5.55 17.62
N ALA A 299 7.56 -6.04 18.79
CA ALA A 299 8.44 -5.32 19.71
C ALA A 299 9.79 -4.94 19.08
N SER A 300 10.31 -5.77 18.18
CA SER A 300 11.54 -5.51 17.44
C SER A 300 11.41 -4.39 16.39
N THR A 301 10.18 -4.08 15.96
CA THR A 301 9.92 -3.03 14.95
C THR A 301 10.09 -1.62 15.51
N THR A 302 9.79 -1.41 16.79
CA THR A 302 9.89 -0.09 17.44
C THR A 302 11.31 0.28 17.85
N GLY A 303 12.29 -0.61 17.69
CA GLY A 303 13.71 -0.36 17.96
C GLY A 303 14.06 -0.21 19.45
N GLU A 304 13.07 -0.09 20.33
CA GLU A 304 13.29 0.14 21.75
C GLU A 304 12.33 -0.74 22.56
N VAL A 305 12.95 -1.66 23.30
CA VAL A 305 12.32 -2.39 24.39
C VAL A 305 12.83 -1.72 25.65
N ASN A 306 11.95 -1.31 26.56
CA ASN A 306 12.42 -0.78 27.85
C ASN A 306 13.13 -1.90 28.65
N ALA A 307 13.83 -1.56 29.72
CA ALA A 307 14.55 -2.53 30.57
C ALA A 307 13.67 -3.66 31.15
N LEU A 308 12.34 -3.55 31.01
CA LEU A 308 11.32 -4.49 31.47
C LEU A 308 10.73 -5.35 30.35
N GLY A 309 11.22 -5.25 29.11
CA GLY A 309 10.71 -6.07 28.01
C GLY A 309 9.48 -5.52 27.29
N GLU A 310 9.03 -4.30 27.62
CA GLU A 310 7.82 -3.70 27.03
C GLU A 310 8.16 -2.83 25.81
N THR A 311 7.31 -2.89 24.79
CA THR A 311 7.41 -2.04 23.60
C THR A 311 7.29 -0.58 23.99
N THR A 312 8.27 0.26 23.65
CA THR A 312 8.11 1.70 23.84
C THR A 312 7.01 2.22 22.90
N ASN A 313 6.14 3.08 23.44
CA ASN A 313 5.12 3.81 22.70
C ASN A 313 5.76 4.96 21.92
N VAL A 314 6.74 4.65 21.06
CA VAL A 314 7.53 5.63 20.31
C VAL A 314 7.06 5.65 18.85
N TRP A 315 6.87 6.84 18.29
CA TRP A 315 6.60 6.96 16.87
C TRP A 315 7.86 6.62 16.07
N PRO A 316 7.80 5.79 15.01
CA PRO A 316 8.98 5.38 14.25
C PRO A 316 9.86 6.55 13.78
N ALA A 317 11.18 6.41 13.93
CA ALA A 317 12.14 7.48 13.69
C ALA A 317 12.28 7.86 12.19
N ASP A 318 12.05 6.90 11.30
CA ASP A 318 12.46 6.94 9.89
C ASP A 318 11.30 7.16 8.92
N VAL A 319 10.56 8.26 9.03
CA VAL A 319 9.63 8.66 7.96
C VAL A 319 10.38 9.60 7.02
N PRO A 320 10.71 9.18 5.79
CA PRO A 320 11.44 10.03 4.85
C PRO A 320 10.61 11.26 4.52
N HIS A 321 11.24 12.39 4.24
CA HIS A 321 10.53 13.57 3.75
C HIS A 321 10.15 13.38 2.27
N PRO A 322 9.05 14.00 1.80
CA PRO A 322 8.78 14.04 0.37
C PRO A 322 9.99 14.68 -0.33
N PRO A 323 10.43 14.13 -1.48
CA PRO A 323 11.48 14.75 -2.30
C PRO A 323 11.08 16.18 -2.70
N ARG A 324 11.98 17.01 -3.27
CA ARG A 324 11.66 18.35 -3.82
C ARG A 324 11.46 18.28 -5.36
N GLY A 325 10.39 18.86 -5.96
CA GLY A 325 10.15 18.83 -7.43
C GLY A 325 8.67 18.81 -7.88
N ASP A 326 8.38 18.69 -9.19
CA ASP A 326 7.00 18.54 -9.70
C ASP A 326 6.49 17.09 -9.53
N PHE A 327 5.66 16.87 -8.51
CA PHE A 327 5.24 15.54 -8.04
C PHE A 327 3.97 15.03 -8.72
N ARG A 328 3.23 15.89 -9.42
CA ARG A 328 1.87 15.61 -9.89
C ARG A 328 1.82 14.41 -10.85
N ALA A 329 2.90 14.18 -11.59
CA ALA A 329 3.05 13.07 -12.53
C ALA A 329 3.68 11.78 -11.92
N ARG A 330 4.07 11.75 -10.64
CA ARG A 330 4.76 10.58 -10.05
C ARG A 330 3.95 9.83 -9.00
N PHE A 331 3.14 10.52 -8.19
CA PHE A 331 2.44 9.90 -7.04
C PHE A 331 1.03 9.36 -7.35
N GLY A 332 0.43 9.79 -8.46
CA GLY A 332 -0.83 9.22 -8.95
C GLY A 332 -0.69 7.81 -9.54
N PHE A 333 0.54 7.32 -9.69
CA PHE A 333 0.85 6.06 -10.35
C PHE A 333 1.14 4.93 -9.35
N GLU A 334 0.95 3.72 -9.84
CA GLU A 334 1.23 2.45 -9.17
C GLU A 334 2.65 2.37 -8.63
N ALA A 335 2.83 1.56 -7.57
CA ALA A 335 4.16 1.13 -7.18
C ALA A 335 4.90 0.61 -8.42
N TYR A 336 6.13 1.08 -8.60
CA TYR A 336 6.89 0.83 -9.82
C TYR A 336 7.10 -0.68 -10.04
N GLY A 337 7.23 -1.44 -8.95
CA GLY A 337 7.32 -2.90 -8.97
C GLY A 337 6.08 -3.58 -9.55
N TYR A 338 4.87 -3.10 -9.20
CA TYR A 338 3.63 -3.62 -9.76
C TYR A 338 3.52 -3.34 -11.27
N LYS A 339 3.75 -2.08 -11.67
CA LYS A 339 3.69 -1.68 -13.07
C LYS A 339 4.65 -2.49 -13.94
N TRP A 340 5.89 -2.68 -13.47
CA TRP A 340 6.87 -3.49 -14.20
C TRP A 340 6.49 -4.96 -14.28
N ALA A 341 6.05 -5.57 -13.18
CA ALA A 341 5.55 -6.95 -13.20
C ALA A 341 4.37 -7.11 -14.18
N GLN A 342 3.47 -6.13 -14.26
CA GLN A 342 2.36 -6.12 -15.20
C GLN A 342 2.83 -6.06 -16.65
N LEU A 343 3.79 -5.20 -16.97
CA LEU A 343 4.37 -5.12 -18.31
C LEU A 343 5.08 -6.44 -18.70
N LEU A 344 5.80 -7.05 -17.77
CA LEU A 344 6.47 -8.34 -17.97
C LEU A 344 5.49 -9.49 -18.21
N SER A 345 4.34 -9.48 -17.54
CA SER A 345 3.37 -10.56 -17.66
C SER A 345 2.59 -10.52 -18.97
N GLN A 346 2.52 -9.35 -19.62
CA GLN A 346 1.83 -9.15 -20.88
C GLN A 346 2.77 -9.27 -22.09
N ASN A 347 4.08 -9.18 -21.89
CA ASN A 347 5.04 -9.18 -22.98
C ASN A 347 5.24 -10.59 -23.58
N VAL A 348 5.02 -10.73 -24.88
CA VAL A 348 5.16 -12.00 -25.62
C VAL A 348 6.60 -12.56 -25.64
N ARG A 349 7.63 -11.73 -25.42
CA ARG A 349 9.03 -12.16 -25.29
C ARG A 349 9.39 -12.58 -23.88
N SER A 350 8.54 -12.27 -22.90
CA SER A 350 8.85 -12.54 -21.51
C SER A 350 8.71 -14.04 -21.22
N PRO A 351 9.74 -14.68 -20.65
CA PRO A 351 9.65 -16.06 -20.19
C PRO A 351 8.68 -16.20 -19.01
N ILE A 352 8.39 -15.09 -18.32
CA ILE A 352 7.43 -15.01 -17.22
C ILE A 352 6.11 -14.35 -17.64
N ARG A 353 5.80 -14.33 -18.94
CA ARG A 353 4.47 -13.93 -19.42
C ARG A 353 3.42 -14.79 -18.72
N THR A 354 2.27 -14.20 -18.38
CA THR A 354 1.22 -14.81 -17.57
C THR A 354 1.58 -15.09 -16.10
N VAL A 355 2.70 -14.55 -15.59
CA VAL A 355 2.97 -14.56 -14.14
C VAL A 355 1.84 -13.87 -13.39
N SER A 356 1.40 -14.43 -12.27
CA SER A 356 0.51 -13.72 -11.34
C SER A 356 1.34 -12.77 -10.49
N PHE A 357 0.74 -11.70 -9.96
CA PHE A 357 1.51 -10.79 -9.11
C PHE A 357 1.87 -11.39 -7.74
N ARG A 358 1.33 -12.57 -7.39
CA ARG A 358 1.49 -13.20 -6.06
C ARG A 358 2.95 -13.38 -5.63
N PRO A 359 3.88 -13.94 -6.43
CA PRO A 359 5.26 -14.12 -6.00
C PRO A 359 5.94 -12.77 -5.72
N PHE A 360 5.66 -11.76 -6.55
CA PHE A 360 6.20 -10.41 -6.38
C PHE A 360 5.58 -9.69 -5.17
N ARG A 361 4.30 -9.92 -4.87
CA ARG A 361 3.63 -9.42 -3.67
C ARG A 361 4.28 -9.95 -2.39
N ALA A 362 4.64 -11.22 -2.36
CA ALA A 362 5.35 -11.83 -1.23
C ALA A 362 6.73 -11.19 -0.97
N LEU A 363 7.27 -10.50 -1.97
CA LEU A 363 8.52 -9.75 -1.93
C LEU A 363 8.30 -8.23 -1.83
N GLY A 364 7.08 -7.76 -1.62
CA GLY A 364 6.79 -6.34 -1.41
C GLY A 364 6.78 -5.47 -2.67
N PHE A 365 6.71 -6.04 -3.88
CA PHE A 365 6.75 -5.26 -5.13
C PHE A 365 5.55 -4.31 -5.31
N GLY A 366 4.49 -4.47 -4.51
CA GLY A 366 3.42 -3.48 -4.38
C GLY A 366 3.82 -2.20 -3.64
N LEU A 367 5.07 -2.10 -3.17
CA LEU A 367 5.62 -0.96 -2.42
C LEU A 367 6.79 -0.29 -3.14
N TRP A 368 7.62 -1.07 -3.84
CA TRP A 368 8.93 -0.63 -4.33
C TRP A 368 8.85 0.45 -5.40
N ASP A 369 9.65 1.50 -5.17
CA ASP A 369 9.86 2.56 -6.14
C ASP A 369 10.93 2.19 -7.19
N ARG A 370 11.15 3.09 -8.14
CA ARG A 370 12.12 2.86 -9.20
C ARG A 370 13.54 2.73 -8.67
N GLN A 371 13.95 3.61 -7.74
CA GLN A 371 15.31 3.63 -7.21
C GLN A 371 15.62 2.32 -6.49
N ARG A 372 14.66 1.76 -5.75
CA ARG A 372 14.80 0.44 -5.12
C ARG A 372 14.98 -0.67 -6.15
N LEU A 373 14.20 -0.65 -7.24
CA LEU A 373 14.32 -1.67 -8.29
C LEU A 373 15.62 -1.57 -9.08
N VAL A 374 16.16 -0.35 -9.24
CA VAL A 374 17.51 -0.14 -9.78
C VAL A 374 18.56 -0.72 -8.82
N ALA A 375 18.47 -0.44 -7.52
CA ALA A 375 19.36 -1.01 -6.51
C ALA A 375 19.28 -2.54 -6.45
N PHE A 376 18.09 -3.10 -6.67
CA PHE A 376 17.89 -4.53 -6.79
C PHE A 376 18.42 -5.12 -8.10
N GLY A 377 18.91 -4.31 -9.03
CA GLY A 377 19.42 -4.76 -10.34
C GLY A 377 18.33 -5.33 -11.24
N LEU A 378 17.08 -4.90 -11.05
CA LEU A 378 15.91 -5.39 -11.80
C LEU A 378 15.47 -4.45 -12.93
N VAL A 379 15.89 -3.19 -12.86
CA VAL A 379 15.55 -2.17 -13.84
C VAL A 379 16.82 -1.40 -14.15
N ASP A 380 17.16 -1.31 -15.43
CA ASP A 380 18.24 -0.45 -15.88
C ASP A 380 17.91 1.03 -15.59
N ALA A 381 18.93 1.81 -15.26
CA ALA A 381 18.81 3.24 -15.07
C ALA A 381 19.26 4.02 -16.32
N PRO A 382 18.44 4.19 -17.39
CA PRO A 382 18.77 5.22 -18.36
C PRO A 382 18.70 6.60 -17.68
N PRO A 383 19.65 7.50 -17.96
CA PRO A 383 19.56 8.88 -17.51
C PRO A 383 18.38 9.58 -18.17
N GLY A 384 17.49 10.19 -17.38
CA GLY A 384 16.46 11.13 -17.86
C GLY A 384 14.99 10.70 -17.69
N GLU A 385 14.09 11.69 -17.70
CA GLU A 385 12.66 11.55 -17.40
C GLU A 385 11.86 10.76 -18.44
N LEU A 386 12.35 10.64 -19.69
CA LEU A 386 11.67 9.91 -20.76
C LEU A 386 11.65 8.38 -20.56
N ALA A 387 12.45 7.85 -19.62
CA ALA A 387 12.54 6.41 -19.33
C ALA A 387 11.26 5.81 -18.71
N MET A 388 10.36 6.64 -18.15
CA MET A 388 9.12 6.17 -17.52
C MET A 388 8.12 5.49 -18.48
N MET A 389 8.35 5.57 -19.80
CA MET A 389 7.48 4.99 -20.84
C MET A 389 8.03 3.72 -21.51
N MET A 390 9.21 3.23 -21.14
CA MET A 390 9.83 2.10 -21.83
C MET A 390 9.53 0.80 -21.09
N ALA A 391 8.77 -0.08 -21.73
CA ALA A 391 8.54 -1.46 -21.29
C ALA A 391 9.88 -2.23 -21.14
N PRO A 392 9.93 -3.33 -20.35
CA PRO A 392 11.05 -4.26 -20.37
C PRO A 392 11.32 -4.69 -21.81
N LYS A 393 12.54 -4.45 -22.28
CA LYS A 393 12.93 -4.68 -23.67
C LYS A 393 14.06 -5.68 -23.82
N THR A 394 14.84 -5.91 -22.76
CA THR A 394 16.05 -6.72 -22.86
C THR A 394 15.82 -8.13 -22.31
N THR A 395 16.54 -9.10 -22.89
CA THR A 395 16.64 -10.46 -22.35
C THR A 395 17.16 -10.44 -20.91
N GLY A 396 18.05 -9.49 -20.60
CA GLY A 396 18.59 -9.27 -19.26
C GLY A 396 17.50 -8.97 -18.24
N ASP A 397 16.60 -8.03 -18.53
CA ASP A 397 15.46 -7.68 -17.66
C ASP A 397 14.59 -8.91 -17.40
N PHE A 398 14.21 -9.61 -18.47
CA PHE A 398 13.38 -10.80 -18.39
C PHE A 398 14.03 -11.91 -17.54
N PHE A 399 15.34 -12.10 -17.69
CA PHE A 399 16.10 -13.07 -16.93
C PHE A 399 16.18 -12.68 -15.45
N ALA A 400 16.52 -11.42 -15.15
CA ALA A 400 16.64 -10.92 -13.79
C ALA A 400 15.32 -11.04 -13.01
N TRP A 401 14.20 -10.64 -13.61
CA TRP A 401 12.90 -10.78 -12.94
C TRP A 401 12.48 -12.25 -12.77
N ARG A 402 12.84 -13.13 -13.70
CA ARG A 402 12.60 -14.57 -13.59
C ARG A 402 13.44 -15.21 -12.48
N SER A 403 14.67 -14.76 -12.26
CA SER A 403 15.56 -15.34 -11.23
C SER A 403 15.07 -15.08 -9.81
N TRP A 404 14.26 -14.03 -9.61
CA TRP A 404 13.63 -13.71 -8.32
C TRP A 404 12.42 -14.58 -7.96
N LEU A 405 11.96 -15.41 -8.89
CA LEU A 405 10.87 -16.35 -8.65
C LEU A 405 11.40 -17.67 -8.06
N ASP A 406 10.61 -18.27 -7.16
CA ASP A 406 10.87 -19.64 -6.74
C ASP A 406 10.56 -20.65 -7.87
N GLU A 407 11.05 -21.88 -7.72
CA GLU A 407 10.87 -22.94 -8.72
C GLU A 407 9.40 -23.34 -8.90
N GLY A 408 8.57 -23.23 -7.86
CA GLY A 408 7.14 -23.51 -7.95
C GLY A 408 6.41 -22.49 -8.84
N ALA A 409 6.70 -21.21 -8.65
CA ALA A 409 6.18 -20.13 -9.47
C ALA A 409 6.66 -20.24 -10.93
N LYS A 410 7.94 -20.57 -11.15
CA LYS A 410 8.47 -20.82 -12.51
C LYS A 410 7.72 -21.96 -13.20
N ALA A 411 7.51 -23.08 -12.50
CA ALA A 411 6.78 -24.23 -13.03
C ALA A 411 5.30 -23.93 -13.34
N GLU A 412 4.61 -23.18 -12.46
CA GLU A 412 3.22 -22.75 -12.70
C GLU A 412 3.09 -21.91 -13.98
N ILE A 413 4.01 -20.97 -14.16
CA ILE A 413 4.04 -20.08 -15.33
C ILE A 413 4.28 -20.88 -16.62
N GLU A 414 5.25 -21.80 -16.60
CA GLU A 414 5.53 -22.65 -17.76
C GLU A 414 4.32 -23.51 -18.15
N ALA A 415 3.67 -24.14 -17.17
CA ALA A 415 2.48 -24.95 -17.41
C ALA A 415 1.33 -24.11 -18.00
N ARG A 416 1.13 -22.88 -17.50
CA ARG A 416 0.09 -21.97 -18.02
C ARG A 416 0.36 -21.55 -19.46
N GLN A 417 1.58 -21.15 -19.76
CA GLN A 417 1.96 -20.71 -21.12
C GLN A 417 1.89 -21.85 -22.14
N GLU A 418 2.32 -23.06 -21.74
CA GLU A 418 2.18 -24.28 -22.54
C GLU A 418 0.71 -24.59 -22.83
N GLY A 419 -0.17 -24.47 -21.82
CA GLY A 419 -1.62 -24.63 -21.99
C GLY A 419 -2.24 -23.59 -22.94
N GLU A 420 -1.85 -22.32 -22.83
CA GLU A 420 -2.29 -21.26 -23.75
C GLU A 420 -1.85 -21.51 -25.19
N TRP A 421 -0.61 -21.97 -25.39
CA TRP A 421 -0.08 -22.34 -26.70
C TRP A 421 -0.89 -23.49 -27.32
N ARG A 422 -1.06 -24.60 -26.59
CA ARG A 422 -1.81 -25.77 -27.06
C ARG A 422 -3.28 -25.46 -27.37
N SER A 423 -3.87 -24.53 -26.63
CA SER A 423 -5.25 -24.08 -26.87
C SER A 423 -5.40 -23.11 -28.06
N GLY A 424 -4.31 -22.72 -28.72
CA GLY A 424 -4.33 -21.76 -29.82
C GLY A 424 -4.57 -20.30 -29.42
N ARG A 425 -4.86 -20.02 -28.14
CA ARG A 425 -5.09 -18.66 -27.61
C ARG A 425 -3.92 -17.70 -27.85
N MET A 426 -2.69 -18.23 -27.83
CA MET A 426 -1.49 -17.45 -28.11
C MET A 426 -1.34 -17.05 -29.58
N GLY A 427 -1.86 -17.85 -30.51
CA GLY A 427 -1.80 -17.56 -31.95
C GLY A 427 -2.59 -16.31 -32.35
N GLY A 428 -3.63 -15.96 -31.60
CA GLY A 428 -4.37 -14.70 -31.78
C GLY A 428 -3.55 -13.47 -31.35
N LEU A 429 -2.79 -13.56 -30.25
CA LEU A 429 -1.94 -12.48 -29.76
C LEU A 429 -0.77 -12.16 -30.71
N LEU A 430 -0.12 -13.20 -31.25
CA LEU A 430 1.02 -13.05 -32.16
C LEU A 430 0.63 -12.36 -33.49
N ARG A 431 -0.60 -12.58 -33.97
CA ARG A 431 -1.16 -11.90 -35.16
C ARG A 431 -1.42 -10.41 -34.94
N ILE A 432 -1.81 -10.01 -33.73
CA ILE A 432 -2.10 -8.59 -33.38
C ILE A 432 -0.81 -7.78 -33.26
N THR A 433 0.30 -8.39 -32.85
CA THR A 433 1.62 -7.73 -32.72
C THR A 433 2.37 -7.56 -34.05
N GLY A 434 1.71 -7.76 -35.20
CA GLY A 434 2.27 -7.46 -36.53
C GLY A 434 3.42 -8.36 -36.98
N CYS A 435 3.49 -9.60 -36.51
CA CYS A 435 4.47 -10.58 -36.98
C CYS A 435 3.77 -11.64 -37.83
N SER A 436 3.86 -11.49 -39.16
CA SER A 436 3.57 -12.54 -40.14
C SER A 436 4.89 -13.07 -40.68
#